data_AF-A0AA38KW40-F1
#
_entry.id   AF-A0AA38KW40-F1
#
_cell.length_a   1.000
_cell.length_b   1.000
_cell.length_c   1.000
_cell.angle_alpha   90.00
_cell.angle_beta   90.00
_cell.angle_gamma   90.00
#
_symmetry.space_group_name_H-M   'P 1'
#
loop_
_entity.id
_entity.type
_entity.pdbx_description
1 polymer ?
#
loop_
_entity_poly.entity_id
_entity_poly.type
_entity_poly.pdbx_seq_one_letter_code
_entity_poly.pdbx_strand_id
1 'polypeptide(L)'
;MQQHIGHAMQKRSATIVSALESYNEAAAKLSPPRKLLDWNNVLNYTYLSEFDFLRDTRSDVHDRPWAKPAVREAMSEFFKLIRAGKELDRLHIEIKRLLTSMKEEEEYIPAVARKVQAYNPPLAYQIQLYGNERGRFNVVHRMRLNSIRKLKGFNPIDSHFFQPGIGIQRQRVEEADFCETPEAREEDDDNESEGEDEEAEANDLAATVLAIANDHV
;
A
#
# COMPACT_ATOMS: atom_id res chain seq x y z
N MET A 1 -27.91 -12.98 7.73
CA MET A 1 -26.61 -13.05 7.02
C MET A 1 -25.46 -13.46 7.94
N GLN A 2 -25.23 -12.79 9.08
CA GLN A 2 -24.16 -13.13 10.03
C GLN A 2 -24.20 -14.57 10.58
N GLN A 3 -25.39 -15.10 10.86
CA GLN A 3 -25.55 -16.50 11.34
C GLN A 3 -25.13 -17.55 10.30
N HIS A 4 -25.40 -17.30 9.00
CA HIS A 4 -24.99 -18.20 7.94
C HIS A 4 -23.47 -18.20 7.74
N ILE A 5 -22.82 -17.05 7.92
CA ILE A 5 -21.36 -16.93 7.89
C ILE A 5 -20.75 -17.72 9.05
N GLY A 6 -21.27 -17.53 10.28
CA GLY A 6 -20.80 -18.27 11.45
C GLY A 6 -20.93 -19.79 11.29
N HIS A 7 -22.08 -20.27 10.81
CA HIS A 7 -22.30 -21.69 10.55
C HIS A 7 -21.38 -22.23 9.44
N ALA A 8 -21.14 -21.45 8.38
CA ALA A 8 -20.24 -21.85 7.31
C ALA A 8 -18.78 -21.98 7.81
N MET A 9 -18.32 -21.06 8.66
CA MET A 9 -16.99 -21.12 9.26
C MET A 9 -16.83 -22.33 10.18
N GLN A 10 -17.80 -22.62 11.05
CA GLN A 10 -17.78 -23.80 11.92
C GLN A 10 -17.76 -25.11 11.12
N LYS A 11 -18.56 -25.20 10.04
CA LYS A 11 -18.58 -26.39 9.19
C LYS A 11 -17.22 -26.60 8.50
N ARG A 12 -16.59 -25.52 8.04
CA ARG A 12 -15.25 -25.58 7.44
C ARG A 12 -14.19 -25.98 8.46
N SER A 13 -14.17 -25.41 9.66
CA SER A 13 -13.19 -25.79 10.69
C SER A 13 -13.33 -27.26 11.08
N ALA A 14 -14.55 -27.76 11.28
CA ALA A 14 -14.81 -29.18 11.56
C ALA A 14 -14.32 -30.08 10.42
N THR A 15 -14.49 -29.66 9.16
CA THR A 15 -14.00 -30.41 7.99
C THR A 15 -12.48 -30.49 7.96
N ILE A 16 -11.77 -29.40 8.28
CA ILE A 16 -10.31 -29.37 8.31
C ILE A 16 -9.77 -30.26 9.44
N VAL A 17 -10.40 -30.23 10.62
CA VAL A 17 -10.01 -31.11 11.75
C VAL A 17 -10.17 -32.58 11.39
N SER A 18 -11.30 -32.98 10.80
CA SER A 18 -11.51 -34.37 10.38
C SER A 18 -10.53 -34.81 9.27
N ALA A 19 -10.18 -33.92 8.35
CA ALA A 19 -9.16 -34.18 7.34
C ALA A 19 -7.77 -34.34 7.97
N LEU A 20 -7.44 -33.55 8.99
CA LEU A 20 -6.19 -33.64 9.74
C LEU A 20 -6.07 -34.99 10.49
N GLU A 21 -7.15 -35.44 11.13
CA GLU A 21 -7.22 -36.75 11.78
C GLU A 21 -6.99 -37.88 10.77
N SER A 22 -7.70 -37.83 9.64
CA SER A 22 -7.56 -38.82 8.56
C SER A 22 -6.14 -38.87 8.00
N TYR A 23 -5.51 -37.70 7.83
CA TYR A 23 -4.10 -37.61 7.44
C TYR A 23 -3.18 -38.27 8.47
N ASN A 24 -3.34 -37.93 9.75
CA ASN A 24 -2.50 -38.44 10.84
C ASN A 24 -2.60 -39.98 10.96
N GLU A 25 -3.80 -40.54 10.81
CA GLU A 25 -4.00 -41.99 10.77
C GLU A 25 -3.28 -42.66 9.60
N ALA A 26 -3.34 -42.06 8.40
CA ALA A 26 -2.66 -42.58 7.23
C ALA A 26 -1.13 -42.44 7.35
N ALA A 27 -0.65 -41.31 7.86
CA ALA A 27 0.76 -41.02 8.08
C ALA A 27 1.42 -42.03 9.03
N ALA A 28 0.70 -42.44 10.09
CA ALA A 28 1.17 -43.44 11.05
C ALA A 28 1.31 -44.85 10.46
N LYS A 29 0.53 -45.18 9.43
CA LYS A 29 0.52 -46.51 8.77
C LYS A 29 1.62 -46.67 7.71
N LEU A 30 2.34 -45.61 7.35
CA LEU A 30 3.42 -45.65 6.36
C LEU A 30 4.70 -46.27 6.95
N SER A 31 5.58 -46.79 6.07
CA SER A 31 6.90 -47.30 6.44
C SER A 31 7.99 -46.53 5.65
N PRO A 32 8.77 -45.66 6.29
CA PRO A 32 8.70 -45.26 7.70
C PRO A 32 7.47 -44.40 8.02
N PRO A 33 7.00 -44.38 9.29
CA PRO A 33 5.92 -43.49 9.72
C PRO A 33 6.25 -42.04 9.44
N ARG A 34 5.28 -41.26 8.95
CA ARG A 34 5.44 -39.82 8.69
C ARG A 34 5.09 -38.99 9.92
N LYS A 35 5.61 -37.75 9.98
CA LYS A 35 5.36 -36.78 11.05
C LYS A 35 3.87 -36.45 11.15
N LEU A 36 3.32 -36.50 12.36
CA LEU A 36 1.94 -36.11 12.64
C LEU A 36 1.81 -34.59 12.66
N LEU A 37 0.67 -34.08 12.21
CA LEU A 37 0.35 -32.66 12.13
C LEU A 37 -0.66 -32.28 13.22
N ASP A 38 -0.36 -31.18 13.92
CA ASP A 38 -1.29 -30.51 14.83
C ASP A 38 -1.99 -29.34 14.11
N TRP A 39 -3.09 -28.84 14.67
CA TRP A 39 -3.81 -27.67 14.18
C TRP A 39 -2.90 -26.45 14.00
N ASN A 40 -1.97 -26.24 14.92
CA ASN A 40 -0.98 -25.16 14.82
C ASN A 40 -0.08 -25.31 13.59
N ASN A 41 0.30 -26.54 13.22
CA ASN A 41 1.08 -26.79 12.01
C ASN A 41 0.28 -26.43 10.77
N VAL A 42 -1.00 -26.80 10.73
CA VAL A 42 -1.90 -26.46 9.61
C VAL A 42 -1.97 -24.94 9.42
N LEU A 43 -2.20 -24.17 10.49
CA LEU A 43 -2.23 -22.71 10.45
C LEU A 43 -0.89 -22.10 10.00
N ASN A 44 0.23 -22.64 10.47
CA ASN A 44 1.55 -22.15 10.07
C ASN A 44 1.84 -22.40 8.58
N TYR A 45 1.29 -23.48 8.03
CA TYR A 45 1.48 -23.90 6.64
C TYR A 45 0.50 -23.23 5.67
N THR A 46 -0.66 -22.76 6.12
CA THR A 46 -1.55 -22.00 5.24
C THR A 46 -0.85 -20.76 4.69
N TYR A 47 -0.03 -20.09 5.51
CA TYR A 47 0.79 -18.97 5.04
C TYR A 47 1.78 -19.38 3.94
N LEU A 48 2.46 -20.52 4.06
CA LEU A 48 3.38 -20.99 3.01
C LEU A 48 2.63 -21.36 1.73
N SER A 49 1.38 -21.83 1.86
CA SER A 49 0.54 -22.14 0.70
C SER A 49 0.06 -20.92 -0.07
N GLU A 50 0.17 -19.71 0.49
CA GLU A 50 -0.12 -18.46 -0.24
C GLU A 50 0.90 -18.16 -1.34
N PHE A 51 2.07 -18.79 -1.29
CA PHE A 51 3.12 -18.63 -2.29
C PHE A 51 3.01 -19.71 -3.36
N ASP A 52 2.30 -19.42 -4.44
CA ASP A 52 2.09 -20.35 -5.55
C ASP A 52 3.40 -20.90 -6.14
N PHE A 53 4.49 -20.13 -6.09
CA PHE A 53 5.82 -20.58 -6.55
C PHE A 53 6.36 -21.77 -5.75
N LEU A 54 5.96 -21.94 -4.48
CA LEU A 54 6.35 -23.08 -3.65
C LEU A 54 5.57 -24.36 -4.01
N ARG A 55 4.42 -24.23 -4.67
CA ARG A 55 3.58 -25.37 -5.03
C ARG A 55 4.25 -26.27 -6.06
N ASP A 56 5.01 -25.68 -6.98
CA ASP A 56 5.60 -26.38 -8.11
C ASP A 56 6.99 -26.95 -7.82
N THR A 57 7.68 -26.44 -6.78
CA THR A 57 9.06 -26.87 -6.46
C THR A 57 9.11 -28.21 -5.71
N ARG A 58 7.98 -28.69 -5.16
CA ARG A 58 7.85 -29.95 -4.38
C ARG A 58 8.95 -30.18 -3.33
N SER A 59 9.63 -29.12 -2.92
CA SER A 59 10.73 -29.17 -1.97
C SER A 59 10.21 -28.90 -0.58
N ASP A 60 10.66 -29.69 0.39
CA ASP A 60 10.35 -29.41 1.78
C ASP A 60 11.09 -28.15 2.23
N VAL A 61 10.34 -27.08 2.44
CA VAL A 61 10.88 -25.78 2.88
C VAL A 61 10.67 -25.56 4.37
N HIS A 62 10.06 -26.50 5.09
CA HIS A 62 9.71 -26.31 6.50
C HIS A 62 10.94 -26.10 7.40
N ASP A 63 12.06 -26.72 7.05
CA ASP A 63 13.32 -26.58 7.79
C ASP A 63 14.10 -25.32 7.42
N ARG A 64 13.66 -24.56 6.41
CA ARG A 64 14.31 -23.31 6.03
C ARG A 64 14.08 -22.27 7.12
N PRO A 65 15.10 -21.49 7.49
CA PRO A 65 14.98 -20.53 8.59
C PRO A 65 13.92 -19.46 8.28
N TRP A 66 13.79 -19.02 7.02
CA TRP A 66 12.75 -18.08 6.59
C TRP A 66 11.33 -18.67 6.63
N ALA A 67 11.16 -19.99 6.67
CA ALA A 67 9.83 -20.62 6.75
C ALA A 67 9.32 -20.72 8.19
N LYS A 68 10.19 -20.53 9.19
CA LYS A 68 9.81 -20.55 10.62
C LYS A 68 8.90 -19.35 10.94
N PRO A 69 7.76 -19.55 11.63
CA PRO A 69 6.80 -18.48 11.91
C PRO A 69 7.41 -17.24 12.57
N ALA A 70 8.19 -17.41 13.64
CA ALA A 70 8.82 -16.31 14.37
C ALA A 70 9.77 -15.47 13.48
N VAL A 71 10.53 -16.14 12.61
CA VAL A 71 11.44 -15.49 11.67
C VAL A 71 10.65 -14.70 10.62
N ARG A 72 9.54 -15.23 10.11
CA ARG A 72 8.68 -14.52 9.15
C ARG A 72 8.06 -13.27 9.76
N GLU A 73 7.59 -13.36 11.00
CA GLU A 73 7.05 -12.22 11.73
C GLU A 73 8.12 -11.14 11.90
N ALA A 74 9.33 -11.52 12.36
CA ALA A 74 10.46 -10.61 12.50
C ALA A 74 10.86 -9.97 11.16
N MET A 75 10.95 -10.76 10.08
CA MET A 75 11.23 -10.27 8.74
C MET A 75 10.13 -9.32 8.24
N SER A 76 8.85 -9.63 8.48
CA SER A 76 7.75 -8.76 8.07
C SER A 76 7.82 -7.40 8.77
N GLU A 77 8.07 -7.37 10.08
CA GLU A 77 8.26 -6.13 10.83
C GLU A 77 9.50 -5.37 10.37
N PHE A 78 10.60 -6.07 10.10
CA PHE A 78 11.82 -5.48 9.56
C PHE A 78 11.59 -4.82 8.18
N PHE A 79 10.94 -5.52 7.24
CA PHE A 79 10.64 -4.96 5.93
C PHE A 79 9.59 -3.83 5.98
N LYS A 80 8.63 -3.88 6.91
CA LYS A 80 7.74 -2.74 7.18
C LYS A 80 8.54 -1.53 7.62
N LEU A 81 9.55 -1.69 8.48
CA LEU A 81 10.40 -0.60 8.94
C LEU A 81 11.22 0.00 7.78
N ILE A 82 11.88 -0.83 6.96
CA ILE A 82 12.60 -0.34 5.78
C ILE A 82 11.65 0.43 4.86
N ARG A 83 10.50 -0.17 4.54
CA ARG A 83 9.53 0.44 3.62
C ARG A 83 8.94 1.72 4.21
N ALA A 84 8.78 1.83 5.53
CA ALA A 84 8.31 3.05 6.17
C ALA A 84 9.23 4.25 5.91
N GLY A 85 10.54 4.04 5.80
CA GLY A 85 11.49 5.09 5.41
C GLY A 85 11.22 5.60 3.99
N LYS A 86 11.15 4.69 3.01
CA LYS A 86 10.82 5.04 1.61
C LYS A 86 9.42 5.66 1.47
N GLU A 87 8.47 5.19 2.27
CA GLU A 87 7.11 5.71 2.27
C GLU A 87 7.05 7.14 2.83
N LEU A 88 7.88 7.48 3.81
CA LEU A 88 7.98 8.84 4.34
C LEU A 88 8.42 9.83 3.24
N ASP A 89 9.41 9.48 2.42
CA ASP A 89 9.85 10.30 1.28
C ASP A 89 8.74 10.50 0.25
N ARG A 90 7.98 9.43 -0.06
CA ARG A 90 6.82 9.50 -0.96
C ARG A 90 5.72 10.39 -0.41
N LEU A 91 5.39 10.23 0.86
CA LEU A 91 4.37 11.02 1.53
C LEU A 91 4.71 12.52 1.51
N HIS A 92 5.98 12.90 1.65
CA HIS A 92 6.39 14.30 1.51
C HIS A 92 6.04 14.88 0.13
N ILE A 93 6.27 14.12 -0.94
CA ILE A 93 5.91 14.53 -2.30
C ILE A 93 4.39 14.61 -2.46
N GLU A 94 3.66 13.61 -1.96
CA GLU A 94 2.20 13.56 -2.05
C GLU A 94 1.52 14.68 -1.26
N ILE A 95 2.01 15.02 -0.06
CA ILE A 95 1.53 16.14 0.73
C ILE A 95 1.67 17.44 -0.07
N LYS A 96 2.83 17.66 -0.69
CA LYS A 96 3.07 18.85 -1.51
C LYS A 96 2.13 18.89 -2.72
N ARG A 97 1.95 17.77 -3.42
CA ARG A 97 1.02 17.64 -4.56
C ARG A 97 -0.43 17.92 -4.15
N LEU A 98 -0.86 17.37 -3.02
CA LEU A 98 -2.21 17.60 -2.49
C LEU A 98 -2.42 19.08 -2.14
N LEU A 99 -1.45 19.71 -1.48
CA LEU A 99 -1.51 21.15 -1.17
C LEU A 99 -1.56 22.02 -2.42
N THR A 100 -0.77 21.69 -3.45
CA THR A 100 -0.83 22.36 -4.76
C THR A 100 -2.21 22.18 -5.40
N SER A 101 -2.73 20.96 -5.47
CA SER A 101 -4.03 20.67 -6.07
C SER A 101 -5.16 21.43 -5.37
N MET A 102 -5.17 21.49 -4.03
CA MET A 102 -6.17 22.26 -3.28
C MET A 102 -6.09 23.76 -3.59
N LYS A 103 -4.88 24.34 -3.65
CA LYS A 103 -4.69 25.75 -3.97
C LYS A 103 -5.16 26.07 -5.39
N GLU A 104 -4.79 25.24 -6.36
CA GLU A 104 -5.16 25.43 -7.76
C GLU A 104 -6.66 25.29 -7.96
N GLU A 105 -7.29 24.32 -7.31
CA GLU A 105 -8.74 24.13 -7.35
C GLU A 105 -9.49 25.34 -6.76
N GLU A 106 -9.02 25.88 -5.63
CA GLU A 106 -9.60 27.05 -4.97
C GLU A 106 -9.52 28.33 -5.82
N GLU A 107 -8.54 28.42 -6.71
CA GLU A 107 -8.43 29.52 -7.68
C GLU A 107 -9.22 29.25 -8.95
N TYR A 108 -9.20 28.01 -9.44
CA TYR A 108 -9.76 27.60 -10.72
C TYR A 108 -11.29 27.60 -10.71
N ILE A 109 -11.93 26.97 -9.73
CA ILE A 109 -13.39 26.81 -9.72
C ILE A 109 -14.10 28.17 -9.70
N PRO A 110 -13.73 29.14 -8.84
CA PRO A 110 -14.36 30.47 -8.87
C PRO A 110 -14.05 31.24 -10.15
N ALA A 111 -12.88 31.05 -10.77
CA ALA A 111 -12.55 31.67 -12.05
C ALA A 111 -13.44 31.14 -13.18
N VAL A 112 -13.66 29.82 -13.25
CA VAL A 112 -14.57 29.21 -14.22
C VAL A 112 -16.01 29.67 -13.98
N ALA A 113 -16.48 29.68 -12.73
CA ALA A 113 -17.81 30.16 -12.40
C ALA A 113 -18.04 31.60 -12.89
N ARG A 114 -17.06 32.51 -12.70
CA ARG A 114 -17.13 33.89 -13.20
C ARG A 114 -17.21 33.97 -14.72
N LYS A 115 -16.49 33.12 -15.45
CA LYS A 115 -16.54 33.06 -16.93
C LYS A 115 -17.92 32.57 -17.41
N VAL A 116 -18.46 31.54 -16.77
CA VAL A 116 -19.75 30.94 -17.14
C VAL A 116 -20.93 31.85 -16.77
N GLN A 117 -20.79 32.69 -15.74
CA GLN A 117 -21.83 33.58 -15.24
C GLN A 117 -22.47 34.46 -16.33
N ALA A 118 -21.68 34.90 -17.32
CA ALA A 118 -22.16 35.75 -18.40
C ALA A 118 -23.10 35.03 -19.38
N TYR A 119 -22.92 33.72 -19.56
CA TYR A 119 -23.66 32.91 -20.55
C TYR A 119 -24.74 32.03 -19.92
N ASN A 120 -24.48 31.50 -18.72
CA ASN A 120 -25.37 30.58 -18.02
C ASN A 120 -25.29 30.76 -16.49
N PRO A 121 -26.10 31.69 -15.92
CA PRO A 121 -26.11 31.95 -14.49
C PRO A 121 -26.48 30.73 -13.61
N PRO A 122 -27.48 29.89 -13.97
CA PRO A 122 -27.77 28.68 -13.20
C PRO A 122 -26.60 27.69 -13.12
N LEU A 123 -25.87 27.49 -14.23
CA LEU A 123 -24.70 26.61 -14.24
C LEU A 123 -23.56 27.20 -13.41
N ALA A 124 -23.31 28.51 -13.52
CA ALA A 124 -22.31 29.19 -12.71
C ALA A 124 -22.59 29.03 -11.20
N TYR A 125 -23.86 29.11 -10.80
CA TYR A 125 -24.27 28.86 -9.41
C TYR A 125 -23.97 27.42 -8.96
N GLN A 126 -24.26 26.41 -9.80
CA GLN A 126 -23.92 25.01 -9.48
C GLN A 126 -22.40 24.79 -9.34
N ILE A 127 -21.60 25.42 -10.21
CA ILE A 127 -20.13 25.37 -10.12
C ILE A 127 -19.65 25.98 -8.80
N GLN A 128 -20.25 27.08 -8.34
CA GLN A 128 -19.93 27.67 -7.03
C GLN A 128 -20.30 26.75 -5.87
N LEU A 129 -21.47 26.11 -5.91
CA LEU A 129 -21.87 25.14 -4.88
C LEU A 129 -20.87 23.98 -4.80
N TYR A 130 -20.48 23.42 -5.94
CA TYR A 130 -19.44 22.39 -6.02
C TYR A 130 -18.11 22.86 -5.40
N GLY A 131 -17.66 24.07 -5.75
CA GLY A 131 -16.46 24.67 -5.17
C GLY A 131 -16.54 24.84 -3.65
N ASN A 132 -17.70 25.24 -3.13
CA ASN A 132 -17.93 25.38 -1.69
C ASN A 132 -17.84 24.03 -0.97
N GLU A 133 -18.41 22.97 -1.54
CA GLU A 133 -18.32 21.62 -0.98
C GLU A 133 -16.87 21.12 -0.95
N ARG A 134 -16.14 21.26 -2.05
CA ARG A 134 -14.70 20.92 -2.13
C ARG A 134 -13.87 21.72 -1.12
N GLY A 135 -14.14 23.02 -0.98
CA GLY A 135 -13.49 23.89 -0.01
C GLY A 135 -13.65 23.39 1.44
N ARG A 136 -14.80 22.81 1.80
CA ARG A 136 -15.02 22.21 3.14
C ARG A 136 -14.09 21.01 3.37
N PHE A 137 -13.90 20.15 2.38
CA PHE A 137 -12.94 19.05 2.46
C PHE A 137 -11.50 19.56 2.53
N ASN A 138 -11.14 20.57 1.72
CA ASN A 138 -9.80 21.16 1.73
C ASN A 138 -9.44 21.75 3.10
N VAL A 139 -10.40 22.33 3.83
CA VAL A 139 -10.22 22.77 5.21
C VAL A 139 -9.85 21.59 6.13
N VAL A 140 -10.57 20.47 6.04
CA VAL A 140 -10.29 19.27 6.84
C VAL A 140 -8.92 18.69 6.49
N HIS A 141 -8.57 18.60 5.20
CA HIS A 141 -7.25 18.13 4.77
C HIS A 141 -6.13 19.01 5.32
N ARG A 142 -6.25 20.34 5.23
CA ARG A 142 -5.27 21.27 5.82
C ARG A 142 -5.15 21.10 7.34
N MET A 143 -6.25 20.90 8.05
CA MET A 143 -6.21 20.64 9.50
C MET A 143 -5.42 19.36 9.83
N ARG A 144 -5.69 18.27 9.09
CA ARG A 144 -4.97 16.99 9.27
C ARG A 144 -3.49 17.13 8.93
N LEU A 145 -3.14 17.76 7.80
CA LEU A 145 -1.75 18.00 7.43
C LEU A 145 -1.02 18.86 8.48
N ASN A 146 -1.68 19.89 9.00
CA ASN A 146 -1.11 20.71 10.09
C ASN A 146 -0.95 19.94 11.41
N SER A 147 -1.75 18.90 11.64
CA SER A 147 -1.58 18.03 12.82
C SER A 147 -0.32 17.15 12.73
N ILE A 148 0.10 16.75 11.52
CA ILE A 148 1.33 15.97 11.30
C ILE A 148 2.55 16.74 11.82
N ARG A 149 2.59 18.06 11.58
CA ARG A 149 3.67 18.95 12.06
C ARG A 149 3.79 19.03 13.59
N LYS A 150 2.79 18.54 14.32
CA LYS A 150 2.76 18.50 15.80
C LYS A 150 3.15 17.15 16.36
N LEU A 151 3.37 16.14 15.51
CA LEU A 151 3.76 14.81 15.96
C LEU A 151 5.17 14.82 16.56
N LYS A 152 5.37 14.01 17.61
CA LYS A 152 6.69 13.78 18.18
C LYS A 152 7.55 13.06 17.14
N GLY A 153 8.70 13.67 16.79
CA GLY A 153 9.60 13.16 15.75
C GLY A 153 9.44 13.83 14.39
N PHE A 154 8.52 14.78 14.23
CA PHE A 154 8.49 15.63 13.04
C PHE A 154 9.76 16.48 12.95
N ASN A 155 10.48 16.40 11.84
CA ASN A 155 11.67 17.20 11.60
C ASN A 155 11.27 18.59 11.06
N PRO A 156 11.64 19.69 11.74
CA PRO A 156 11.29 21.05 11.28
C PRO A 156 11.76 21.36 9.84
N ILE A 157 12.84 20.73 9.37
CA ILE A 157 13.38 20.91 8.01
C ILE A 157 12.36 20.48 6.94
N ASP A 158 11.53 19.47 7.23
CA ASP A 158 10.54 18.93 6.30
C ASP A 158 9.30 19.84 6.16
N SER A 159 9.23 20.94 6.92
CA SER A 159 8.14 21.92 6.81
C SER A 159 7.98 22.51 5.41
N HIS A 160 9.03 22.48 4.58
CA HIS A 160 8.97 22.97 3.22
C HIS A 160 8.08 22.11 2.28
N PHE A 161 7.86 20.82 2.60
CA PHE A 161 6.91 19.96 1.89
C PHE A 161 5.46 20.31 2.21
N PHE A 162 5.21 21.00 3.32
CA PHE A 162 3.89 21.43 3.77
C PHE A 162 3.50 22.81 3.21
N GLN A 163 4.07 23.18 2.07
CA GLN A 163 3.74 24.39 1.33
C GLN A 163 3.32 24.02 -0.10
N PRO A 164 2.28 24.66 -0.67
CA PRO A 164 1.91 24.43 -2.06
C PRO A 164 3.09 24.72 -3.00
N GLY A 165 3.40 23.76 -3.88
CA GLY A 165 4.30 23.96 -5.01
C GLY A 165 3.61 24.63 -6.21
N ILE A 166 4.28 24.60 -7.36
CA ILE A 166 3.79 25.09 -8.65
C ILE A 166 3.27 23.88 -9.43
N GLY A 167 2.00 23.87 -9.86
CA GLY A 167 1.48 22.77 -10.67
C GLY A 167 1.95 22.86 -12.12
N ILE A 168 2.08 21.69 -12.73
CA ILE A 168 2.58 21.50 -14.10
C ILE A 168 1.68 22.22 -15.12
N GLN A 169 0.37 22.34 -14.84
CA GLN A 169 -0.54 23.07 -15.72
C GLN A 169 -0.17 24.56 -15.84
N ARG A 170 0.37 25.20 -14.78
CA ARG A 170 0.86 26.59 -14.86
C ARG A 170 2.18 26.74 -15.62
N GLN A 171 3.03 25.71 -15.67
CA GLN A 171 4.24 25.73 -16.52
C GLN A 171 3.92 25.74 -18.01
N ARG A 172 2.73 25.27 -18.40
CA ARG A 172 2.30 25.16 -19.80
C ARG A 172 1.44 26.33 -20.29
N VAL A 173 1.07 27.27 -19.42
CA VAL A 173 0.17 28.39 -19.74
C VAL A 173 0.95 29.71 -19.73
N GLU A 174 2.07 29.74 -20.44
CA GLU A 174 2.39 30.94 -21.22
C GLU A 174 1.85 30.65 -22.63
N GLU A 175 0.77 31.35 -23.00
CA GLU A 175 0.15 31.35 -24.33
C GLU A 175 -0.41 30.01 -24.84
N ALA A 176 -1.63 29.68 -24.42
CA ALA A 176 -2.48 28.80 -25.22
C ALA A 176 -3.88 29.41 -25.30
N ASP A 177 -4.06 30.18 -26.38
CA ASP A 177 -5.36 30.59 -26.90
C ASP A 177 -6.17 29.34 -27.27
N PHE A 178 -7.48 29.43 -27.06
CA PHE A 178 -8.38 28.28 -27.06
C PHE A 178 -8.79 27.92 -28.50
N CYS A 179 -7.92 27.26 -29.27
CA CYS A 179 -8.30 26.58 -30.51
C CYS A 179 -7.21 25.59 -30.96
N GLU A 180 -7.45 24.27 -30.82
CA GLU A 180 -7.37 23.28 -31.91
C GLU A 180 -7.45 21.82 -31.41
N THR A 181 -7.87 20.98 -32.35
CA THR A 181 -8.29 19.58 -32.33
C THR A 181 -7.20 18.56 -31.96
N PRO A 182 -7.56 17.29 -31.64
CA PRO A 182 -6.63 16.34 -31.02
C PRO A 182 -5.73 15.66 -32.05
N GLU A 183 -4.42 15.90 -31.97
CA GLU A 183 -3.40 15.06 -32.61
C GLU A 183 -2.85 14.00 -31.64
N ALA A 184 -2.66 12.81 -32.20
CA ALA A 184 -2.25 11.60 -31.52
C ALA A 184 -0.87 11.76 -30.86
N ARG A 185 -0.77 11.33 -29.60
CA ARG A 185 0.51 11.16 -28.90
C ARG A 185 1.03 9.76 -29.18
N GLU A 186 2.22 9.67 -29.74
CA GLU A 186 3.02 8.44 -29.67
C GLU A 186 3.57 8.31 -28.24
N GLU A 187 3.43 7.10 -27.69
CA GLU A 187 3.99 6.70 -26.40
C GLU A 187 5.38 6.12 -26.66
N ASP A 188 6.42 6.89 -26.36
CA ASP A 188 7.76 6.36 -26.15
C ASP A 188 7.88 5.98 -24.66
N ASP A 189 7.71 4.69 -24.41
CA ASP A 189 7.98 4.01 -23.13
C ASP A 189 9.38 3.41 -23.22
N ASP A 190 10.36 4.07 -22.61
CA ASP A 190 11.65 3.47 -22.28
C ASP A 190 12.18 4.13 -21.01
N ASN A 191 11.92 3.50 -19.87
CA ASN A 191 12.64 3.79 -18.64
C ASN A 191 12.92 2.47 -17.89
N GLU A 192 13.87 1.69 -18.41
CA GLU A 192 14.58 0.69 -17.63
C GLU A 192 15.44 1.42 -16.59
N SER A 193 15.01 1.38 -15.33
CA SER A 193 15.82 1.82 -14.19
C SER A 193 16.36 0.58 -13.48
N GLU A 194 17.69 0.46 -13.52
CA GLU A 194 18.53 -0.54 -12.87
C GLU A 194 18.18 -0.70 -11.38
N GLY A 195 17.88 -1.94 -10.98
CA GLY A 195 17.49 -2.32 -9.62
C GLY A 195 18.46 -3.29 -8.95
N GLU A 196 19.69 -3.41 -9.44
CA GLU A 196 20.59 -4.49 -9.02
C GLU A 196 21.43 -4.17 -7.76
N ASP A 197 21.56 -2.89 -7.38
CA ASP A 197 22.44 -2.51 -6.26
C ASP A 197 21.74 -2.45 -4.88
N GLU A 198 20.41 -2.35 -4.80
CA GLU A 198 19.68 -2.26 -3.52
C GLU A 198 19.33 -3.63 -2.89
N GLU A 199 19.42 -4.74 -3.64
CA GLU A 199 19.16 -6.08 -3.12
C GLU A 199 20.28 -6.59 -2.20
N ALA A 200 21.53 -6.15 -2.43
CA ALA A 200 22.69 -6.65 -1.69
C ALA A 200 22.71 -6.20 -0.22
N GLU A 201 22.38 -4.93 0.07
CA GLU A 201 22.33 -4.42 1.44
C GLU A 201 21.13 -4.97 2.23
N ALA A 202 19.98 -5.16 1.57
CA ALA A 202 18.80 -5.76 2.18
C ALA A 202 19.04 -7.22 2.60
N ASN A 203 19.87 -7.95 1.85
CA ASN A 203 20.23 -9.35 2.14
C ASN A 203 21.10 -9.50 3.39
N ASP A 204 22.03 -8.57 3.66
CA ASP A 204 22.93 -8.64 4.83
C ASP A 204 22.18 -8.35 6.15
N LEU A 205 21.29 -7.36 6.15
CA LEU A 205 20.42 -7.09 7.29
C LEU A 205 19.38 -8.19 7.51
N ALA A 206 18.84 -8.79 6.44
CA ALA A 206 17.94 -9.93 6.56
C ALA A 206 18.65 -11.13 7.21
N ALA A 207 19.91 -11.39 6.88
CA ALA A 207 20.72 -12.41 7.54
C ALA A 207 20.92 -12.14 9.05
N THR A 208 21.06 -10.87 9.42
CA THR A 208 21.18 -10.45 10.83
C THR A 208 19.88 -10.67 11.61
N VAL A 209 18.72 -10.33 11.01
CA VAL A 209 17.41 -10.59 11.62
C VAL A 209 17.13 -12.10 11.74
N LEU A 210 17.53 -12.88 10.73
CA LEU A 210 17.48 -14.33 10.75
C LEU A 210 18.29 -14.92 11.92
N ALA A 211 19.46 -14.37 12.23
CA ALA A 211 20.29 -14.81 13.35
C ALA A 211 19.60 -14.51 14.69
N ILE A 212 19.15 -13.27 14.90
CA ILE A 212 18.51 -12.81 16.15
C ILE A 212 17.22 -13.59 16.44
N ALA A 213 16.41 -13.84 15.41
CA ALA A 213 15.16 -14.58 15.57
C ALA A 213 15.36 -16.08 15.84
N ASN A 214 16.51 -16.65 15.48
CA ASN A 214 16.86 -18.04 15.81
C ASN A 214 17.46 -18.19 17.22
N ASP A 215 18.04 -17.15 17.81
CA ASP A 215 18.60 -17.17 19.16
C ASP A 215 17.54 -17.06 20.28
N HIS A 216 16.28 -16.80 19.93
CA HIS A 216 15.15 -16.65 20.85
C HIS A 216 14.13 -17.81 20.82
N VAL A 217 14.48 -18.94 20.20
CA VAL A 217 13.70 -20.20 20.19
C VAL A 217 14.41 -21.27 21.02
#